data_AF-A0A6J4XFD8-F1
#
_entry.id   AF-A0A6J4XFD8-F1
#
_cell.length_a   1.000
_cell.length_b   1.000
_cell.length_c   1.000
_cell.angle_alpha   90.00
_cell.angle_beta   90.00
_cell.angle_gamma   90.00
#
_symmetry.space_group_name_H-M   'P 1'
#
loop_
_entity.id
_entity.type
_entity.pdbx_description
1 polymer ?
#
loop_
_entity_poly.entity_id
_entity_poly.type
_entity_poly.pdbx_seq_one_letter_code
_entity_poly.pdbx_strand_id
1 'polypeptide(L)'
;MQSQAHKTDSITAGLQRMPWTQSDNGFTWLEPTRKCNMACEYCYQRNDHTSEKSLPVIETELKTMLRLRKCDTMLIAGGEPLTHPEIVKITKLVKSLGPKPVILTNGQALTPELVSELKSAGLFGFVFHVDSHQGRPGWEGKTERELNKLRQYYADMVDEVQGLICAFNTTILPETLHEVAAIVKWTSDNLHKVSANVFIPVRTAHEGDPWDYYAGGEKITIDQTPYVSKQCYRNLTALDICKEIWRVHPNYQFHSYLGGTILPDSPKWLFGTHIGSGNKLFGNLGPKSVELIQSIHHLLVGKFLSFSSPRINGKARLLFVFGLIDRSIRDAWINRLLSLWRNPLTLFDKISLQNIIVMQPHDYLPNGEQDECDGCPNKTYWNGRLVSECRKEDYLLYGRPLATVRKKSCSALAGRKPLKVASNLG
;
A
#
# COMPACT_ATOMS: atom_id res chain seq x y z
N MET A 1 -40.10 -6.87 -0.32
CA MET A 1 -39.20 -5.98 0.45
C MET A 1 -38.06 -5.55 -0.46
N GLN A 2 -38.33 -4.56 -1.30
CA GLN A 2 -37.31 -3.76 -2.00
C GLN A 2 -37.28 -2.42 -1.25
N SER A 3 -36.19 -2.11 -0.54
CA SER A 3 -35.77 -0.74 -0.19
C SER A 3 -34.61 -0.78 0.81
N GLN A 4 -33.37 -0.74 0.31
CA GLN A 4 -32.20 -0.11 0.97
C GLN A 4 -30.95 -0.25 0.07
N ALA A 5 -31.12 -0.09 -1.23
CA ALA A 5 -29.98 0.08 -2.14
C ALA A 5 -29.40 1.49 -1.92
N HIS A 6 -28.40 1.55 -1.04
CA HIS A 6 -27.28 2.49 -0.98
C HIS A 6 -27.42 3.82 -1.75
N LYS A 7 -27.95 4.84 -1.07
CA LYS A 7 -27.41 6.21 -1.17
C LYS A 7 -26.41 6.43 -0.03
N THR A 8 -25.32 5.69 -0.06
CA THR A 8 -24.06 6.15 0.51
C THR A 8 -23.28 6.63 -0.70
N ASP A 9 -23.12 7.95 -0.85
CA ASP A 9 -22.23 8.49 -1.88
C ASP A 9 -20.91 7.72 -1.79
N SER A 10 -20.47 7.15 -2.92
CA SER A 10 -19.23 6.37 -2.96
C SER A 10 -18.12 7.18 -2.30
N ILE A 11 -17.30 6.57 -1.43
CA ILE A 11 -16.17 7.27 -0.78
C ILE A 11 -15.18 7.85 -1.82
N THR A 12 -15.24 7.38 -3.06
CA THR A 12 -14.47 7.86 -4.21
C THR A 12 -15.12 9.02 -4.97
N ALA A 13 -16.36 9.41 -4.63
CA ALA A 13 -17.08 10.49 -5.28
C ALA A 13 -16.32 11.82 -5.12
N GLY A 14 -16.06 12.49 -6.25
CA GLY A 14 -15.31 13.74 -6.27
C GLY A 14 -13.80 13.62 -6.06
N LEU A 15 -13.27 12.40 -5.88
CA LEU A 15 -11.84 12.13 -5.83
C LEU A 15 -11.26 12.00 -7.24
N GLN A 16 -9.98 12.34 -7.39
CA GLN A 16 -9.24 12.12 -8.62
C GLN A 16 -8.92 10.62 -8.77
N ARG A 17 -9.24 10.01 -9.91
CA ARG A 17 -8.71 8.67 -10.20
C ARG A 17 -7.23 8.79 -10.56
N MET A 18 -6.37 8.04 -9.88
CA MET A 18 -4.94 8.04 -10.17
C MET A 18 -4.71 7.55 -11.61
N PRO A 19 -3.86 8.23 -12.41
CA PRO A 19 -3.63 7.90 -13.82
C PRO A 19 -2.71 6.68 -14.00
N TRP A 20 -2.61 5.83 -12.98
CA TRP A 20 -1.71 4.69 -12.95
C TRP A 20 -2.30 3.53 -13.73
N THR A 21 -1.45 2.90 -14.55
CA THR A 21 -1.82 1.78 -15.42
C THR A 21 -0.86 0.61 -15.19
N GLN A 22 -1.07 -0.49 -15.92
CA GLN A 22 -0.17 -1.63 -15.85
C GLN A 22 1.25 -1.31 -16.35
N SER A 23 1.40 -0.48 -17.39
CA SER A 23 2.67 -0.16 -18.04
C SER A 23 3.26 1.20 -17.64
N ASP A 24 2.49 2.08 -17.00
CA ASP A 24 2.97 3.38 -16.50
C ASP A 24 2.39 3.64 -15.11
N ASN A 25 3.25 3.68 -14.10
CA ASN A 25 2.84 3.62 -12.71
C ASN A 25 3.74 4.46 -11.80
N GLY A 26 3.27 4.79 -10.58
CA GLY A 26 4.09 5.50 -9.61
C GLY A 26 5.28 4.66 -9.11
N PHE A 27 5.07 3.35 -8.92
CA PHE A 27 6.12 2.45 -8.44
C PHE A 27 5.93 0.99 -8.88
N THR A 28 6.98 0.18 -8.69
CA THR A 28 7.01 -1.26 -8.99
C THR A 28 7.73 -2.00 -7.86
N TRP A 29 7.52 -3.32 -7.74
CA TRP A 29 7.99 -4.13 -6.63
C TRP A 29 9.09 -5.12 -7.04
N LEU A 30 10.32 -4.88 -6.58
CA LEU A 30 11.45 -5.79 -6.70
C LEU A 30 11.52 -6.71 -5.49
N GLU A 31 11.63 -8.01 -5.75
CA GLU A 31 11.77 -9.04 -4.71
C GLU A 31 13.13 -9.75 -4.87
N PRO A 32 14.17 -9.33 -4.12
CA PRO A 32 15.47 -9.99 -4.12
C PRO A 32 15.48 -11.34 -3.41
N THR A 33 14.59 -11.51 -2.43
CA THR A 33 14.48 -12.74 -1.62
C THR A 33 13.09 -12.85 -1.00
N ARG A 34 12.62 -14.10 -0.80
CA ARG A 34 11.43 -14.45 -0.02
C ARG A 34 11.80 -14.96 1.38
N LYS A 35 13.08 -15.00 1.72
CA LYS A 35 13.56 -15.27 3.08
C LYS A 35 13.14 -14.12 3.99
N CYS A 36 12.57 -14.45 5.15
CA CYS A 36 12.21 -13.49 6.19
C CYS A 36 12.74 -13.96 7.56
N ASN A 37 13.12 -13.00 8.39
CA ASN A 37 13.51 -13.21 9.79
C ASN A 37 12.33 -13.09 10.77
N MET A 38 11.09 -13.03 10.25
CA MET A 38 9.83 -13.06 11.00
C MET A 38 8.83 -14.00 10.34
N ALA A 39 7.76 -14.33 11.07
CA ALA A 39 6.67 -15.19 10.60
C ALA A 39 5.31 -14.59 11.01
N CYS A 40 4.86 -13.58 10.25
CA CYS A 40 3.60 -12.88 10.52
C CYS A 40 2.41 -13.82 10.34
N GLU A 41 1.36 -13.64 11.16
CA GLU A 41 0.22 -14.56 11.19
C GLU A 41 -0.58 -14.65 9.87
N TYR A 42 -0.64 -13.56 9.12
CA TYR A 42 -1.41 -13.43 7.86
C TYR A 42 -0.49 -13.20 6.66
N CYS A 43 0.79 -13.57 6.75
CA CYS A 43 1.70 -13.39 5.63
C CYS A 43 1.20 -14.17 4.41
N TYR A 44 0.90 -13.45 3.33
CA TYR A 44 0.40 -14.04 2.08
C TYR A 44 1.53 -14.61 1.20
N GLN A 45 2.78 -14.61 1.69
CA GLN A 45 3.93 -15.23 1.04
C GLN A 45 4.48 -16.37 1.90
N ARG A 46 4.99 -17.42 1.26
CA ARG A 46 5.76 -18.46 1.97
C ARG A 46 7.16 -17.96 2.27
N ASN A 47 7.60 -18.12 3.52
CA ASN A 47 8.98 -17.86 3.91
C ASN A 47 9.89 -18.95 3.32
N ASP A 48 10.74 -18.58 2.37
CA ASP A 48 11.63 -19.49 1.66
C ASP A 48 13.08 -19.07 1.85
N HIS A 49 13.78 -19.80 2.73
CA HIS A 49 15.18 -19.54 3.08
C HIS A 49 16.17 -19.84 1.94
N THR A 50 15.72 -20.44 0.83
CA THR A 50 16.54 -20.78 -0.34
C THR A 50 16.31 -19.85 -1.53
N SER A 51 15.43 -18.86 -1.39
CA SER A 51 14.98 -17.97 -2.47
C SER A 51 15.89 -16.77 -2.76
N GLU A 52 17.05 -16.69 -2.13
CA GLU A 52 17.98 -15.57 -2.28
C GLU A 52 18.53 -15.49 -3.71
N LYS A 53 18.28 -14.38 -4.40
CA LYS A 53 18.69 -14.19 -5.80
C LYS A 53 20.06 -13.56 -5.90
N SER A 54 20.90 -14.05 -6.82
CA SER A 54 22.16 -13.39 -7.11
C SER A 54 21.95 -12.02 -7.80
N LEU A 55 22.90 -11.10 -7.66
CA LEU A 55 22.87 -9.79 -8.33
C LEU A 55 22.63 -9.86 -9.84
N PRO A 56 23.25 -10.77 -10.63
CA PRO A 56 22.97 -10.88 -12.07
C PRO A 56 21.51 -11.24 -12.38
N VAL A 57 20.88 -12.08 -11.56
CA VAL A 57 19.46 -12.43 -11.69
C VAL A 57 18.62 -11.19 -11.40
N ILE A 58 18.88 -10.52 -10.27
CA ILE A 58 18.18 -9.29 -9.87
C ILE A 58 18.29 -8.21 -10.95
N GLU A 59 19.48 -8.01 -11.53
CA GLU A 59 19.70 -7.05 -12.61
C GLU A 59 18.88 -7.39 -13.86
N THR A 60 18.82 -8.67 -14.23
CA THR A 60 18.04 -9.15 -15.38
C THR A 60 16.54 -8.94 -15.17
N GLU A 61 16.03 -9.30 -13.99
CA GLU A 61 14.63 -9.07 -13.62
C GLU A 61 14.31 -7.58 -13.63
N LEU A 62 15.14 -6.76 -12.99
CA LEU A 62 14.96 -5.33 -12.88
C LEU A 62 14.95 -4.64 -14.25
N LYS A 63 15.91 -4.97 -15.14
CA LYS A 63 15.93 -4.47 -16.52
C LYS A 63 14.67 -4.89 -17.28
N THR A 64 14.19 -6.10 -17.07
CA THR A 64 12.94 -6.58 -17.69
C THR A 64 11.73 -5.83 -17.15
N MET A 65 11.63 -5.61 -15.84
CA MET A 65 10.56 -4.84 -15.22
C MET A 65 10.52 -3.42 -15.77
N LEU A 66 11.67 -2.75 -15.90
CA LEU A 66 11.77 -1.39 -16.43
C LEU A 66 11.43 -1.29 -17.92
N ARG A 67 11.59 -2.38 -18.68
CA ARG A 67 11.09 -2.47 -20.06
C ARG A 67 9.57 -2.65 -20.12
N LEU A 68 9.00 -3.39 -19.17
CA LEU A 68 7.56 -3.69 -19.12
C LEU A 68 6.74 -2.57 -18.47
N ARG A 69 7.34 -1.78 -17.57
CA ARG A 69 6.66 -0.75 -16.80
C ARG A 69 7.55 0.45 -16.52
N LYS A 70 7.07 1.62 -16.88
CA LYS A 70 7.61 2.91 -16.46
C LYS A 70 7.25 3.17 -15.00
N CYS A 71 8.24 3.54 -14.19
CA CYS A 71 8.03 3.90 -12.79
C CYS A 71 9.04 4.94 -12.27
N ASP A 72 8.59 5.71 -11.27
CA ASP A 72 9.42 6.67 -10.52
C ASP A 72 10.20 5.97 -9.41
N THR A 73 9.58 5.02 -8.73
CA THR A 73 10.18 4.32 -7.59
C THR A 73 10.20 2.80 -7.81
N MET A 74 11.26 2.15 -7.34
CA MET A 74 11.32 0.70 -7.19
C MET A 74 11.32 0.38 -5.69
N LEU A 75 10.26 -0.27 -5.22
CA LEU A 75 10.19 -0.81 -3.86
C LEU A 75 10.98 -2.12 -3.81
N ILE A 76 12.06 -2.13 -3.05
CA ILE A 76 12.86 -3.31 -2.75
C ILE A 76 12.22 -3.97 -1.53
N ALA A 77 11.64 -5.15 -1.71
CA ALA A 77 10.75 -5.80 -0.77
C ALA A 77 10.82 -7.34 -0.93
N GLY A 78 9.80 -8.08 -0.51
CA GLY A 78 9.76 -9.55 -0.60
C GLY A 78 9.41 -10.21 0.72
N GLY A 79 10.25 -11.16 1.14
CA GLY A 79 10.29 -11.59 2.54
C GLY A 79 10.79 -10.43 3.42
N GLU A 80 12.06 -10.47 3.81
CA GLU A 80 12.74 -9.31 4.41
C GLU A 80 13.98 -8.94 3.59
N PRO A 81 13.96 -7.85 2.81
CA PRO A 81 15.07 -7.48 1.94
C PRO A 81 16.36 -7.18 2.71
N LEU A 82 16.29 -6.72 3.96
CA LEU A 82 17.50 -6.48 4.78
C LEU A 82 18.21 -7.78 5.19
N THR A 83 17.61 -8.96 5.01
CA THR A 83 18.31 -10.25 5.22
C THR A 83 19.21 -10.63 4.04
N HIS A 84 19.13 -9.92 2.92
CA HIS A 84 19.95 -10.17 1.75
C HIS A 84 21.37 -9.59 1.95
N PRO A 85 22.44 -10.40 1.86
CA PRO A 85 23.82 -9.96 2.15
C PRO A 85 24.30 -8.83 1.22
N GLU A 86 23.75 -8.77 0.00
CA GLU A 86 24.08 -7.73 -0.99
C GLU A 86 23.08 -6.56 -1.06
N ILE A 87 22.27 -6.31 -0.01
CA ILE A 87 21.21 -5.27 -0.04
C ILE A 87 21.72 -3.86 -0.40
N VAL A 88 22.92 -3.49 0.04
CA VAL A 88 23.57 -2.21 -0.31
C VAL A 88 23.89 -2.15 -1.81
N LYS A 89 24.38 -3.25 -2.39
CA LYS A 89 24.67 -3.34 -3.83
C LYS A 89 23.39 -3.34 -4.66
N ILE A 90 22.34 -4.04 -4.21
CA ILE A 90 21.02 -4.04 -4.85
C ILE A 90 20.45 -2.62 -4.88
N THR A 91 20.54 -1.89 -3.78
CA THR A 91 20.10 -0.49 -3.69
C THR A 91 20.84 0.39 -4.69
N LYS A 92 22.17 0.23 -4.79
CA LYS A 92 23.00 0.95 -5.76
C LYS A 92 22.64 0.60 -7.21
N LEU A 93 22.34 -0.66 -7.49
CA LEU A 93 21.91 -1.15 -8.80
C LEU A 93 20.55 -0.55 -9.22
N VAL A 94 19.58 -0.52 -8.31
CA VAL A 94 18.29 0.14 -8.57
C VAL A 94 18.50 1.62 -8.89
N LYS A 95 19.34 2.29 -8.09
CA LYS A 95 19.64 3.71 -8.31
C LYS A 95 20.32 3.96 -9.66
N SER A 96 21.27 3.11 -10.07
CA SER A 96 22.02 3.29 -11.31
C SER A 96 21.16 3.08 -12.57
N LEU A 97 20.07 2.30 -12.46
CA LEU A 97 19.11 2.08 -13.54
C LEU A 97 17.99 3.13 -13.61
N GLY A 98 17.96 4.09 -12.67
CA GLY A 98 17.15 5.31 -12.76
C GLY A 98 16.00 5.46 -11.75
N PRO A 99 15.24 4.43 -11.34
CA PRO A 99 14.24 4.56 -10.30
C PRO A 99 14.82 5.02 -8.95
N LYS A 100 13.96 5.61 -8.12
CA LYS A 100 14.26 5.84 -6.71
C LYS A 100 14.21 4.49 -5.97
N PRO A 101 15.28 4.00 -5.35
CA PRO A 101 15.21 2.83 -4.48
C PRO A 101 14.54 3.19 -3.16
N VAL A 102 13.49 2.47 -2.78
CA VAL A 102 12.86 2.55 -1.46
C VAL A 102 12.78 1.13 -0.89
N ILE A 103 13.21 0.93 0.35
CA ILE A 103 13.17 -0.39 0.98
C ILE A 103 11.90 -0.52 1.82
N LEU A 104 11.10 -1.57 1.57
CA LEU A 104 10.02 -2.00 2.46
C LEU A 104 10.56 -3.07 3.40
N THR A 105 10.56 -2.81 4.70
CA THR A 105 11.24 -3.68 5.69
C THR A 105 10.45 -3.77 6.99
N ASN A 106 10.62 -4.88 7.71
CA ASN A 106 10.22 -4.99 9.11
C ASN A 106 11.20 -4.25 10.05
N GLY A 107 12.38 -3.85 9.57
CA GLY A 107 13.37 -3.06 10.31
C GLY A 107 14.19 -3.80 11.36
N GLN A 108 13.99 -5.11 11.56
CA GLN A 108 14.67 -5.88 12.63
C GLN A 108 16.17 -6.02 12.41
N ALA A 109 16.60 -6.13 11.15
CA ALA A 109 18.01 -6.23 10.78
C ALA A 109 18.65 -4.84 10.53
N LEU A 110 17.91 -3.76 10.74
CA LEU A 110 18.38 -2.40 10.46
C LEU A 110 19.23 -1.86 11.62
N THR A 111 20.37 -1.26 11.29
CA THR A 111 21.21 -0.51 12.23
C THR A 111 21.48 0.90 11.71
N PRO A 112 21.88 1.88 12.56
CA PRO A 112 22.25 3.22 12.11
C PRO A 112 23.38 3.24 11.05
N GLU A 113 24.34 2.32 11.16
CA GLU A 113 25.43 2.15 10.20
C GLU A 113 24.86 1.70 8.85
N LEU A 114 23.97 0.70 8.84
CA LEU A 114 23.33 0.21 7.63
C LEU A 114 22.45 1.29 6.97
N VAL A 115 21.75 2.12 7.74
CA VAL A 115 21.01 3.29 7.20
C VAL A 115 21.96 4.23 6.46
N SER A 116 23.13 4.50 7.04
CA SER A 116 24.16 5.38 6.45
C SER A 116 24.78 4.79 5.18
N GLU A 117 25.05 3.49 5.17
CA GLU A 117 25.53 2.76 3.99
C GLU A 117 24.51 2.76 2.86
N LEU A 118 23.24 2.48 3.18
CA LEU A 118 22.15 2.48 2.19
C LEU A 118 21.92 3.87 1.61
N LYS A 119 21.93 4.91 2.43
CA LYS A 119 21.88 6.30 1.93
C LYS A 119 23.04 6.59 0.98
N SER A 120 24.25 6.18 1.34
CA SER A 120 25.44 6.36 0.49
C SER A 120 25.35 5.59 -0.82
N ALA A 121 24.67 4.44 -0.83
CA ALA A 121 24.32 3.68 -2.03
C ALA A 121 23.22 4.34 -2.89
N GLY A 122 22.58 5.42 -2.41
CA GLY A 122 21.57 6.18 -3.11
C GLY A 122 20.12 5.82 -2.74
N LEU A 123 19.91 5.18 -1.58
CA LEU A 123 18.58 4.94 -1.02
C LEU A 123 17.77 6.24 -0.97
N PHE A 124 16.51 6.18 -1.37
CA PHE A 124 15.59 7.31 -1.29
C PHE A 124 14.82 7.35 0.04
N GLY A 125 14.55 6.18 0.62
CA GLY A 125 14.08 6.06 2.00
C GLY A 125 13.51 4.68 2.31
N PHE A 126 12.77 4.62 3.42
CA PHE A 126 12.21 3.39 3.96
C PHE A 126 10.69 3.47 4.09
N VAL A 127 10.06 2.30 3.91
CA VAL A 127 8.71 2.02 4.38
C VAL A 127 8.84 0.89 5.41
N PHE A 128 8.46 1.14 6.66
CA PHE A 128 8.52 0.14 7.72
C PHE A 128 7.18 -0.55 7.89
N HIS A 129 7.13 -1.87 7.92
CA HIS A 129 5.93 -2.60 8.32
C HIS A 129 6.00 -2.90 9.82
N VAL A 130 5.12 -2.26 10.59
CA VAL A 130 5.00 -2.46 12.04
C VAL A 130 3.53 -2.66 12.37
N ASP A 131 3.20 -3.80 12.97
CA ASP A 131 1.90 -4.12 13.53
C ASP A 131 2.03 -5.17 14.65
N SER A 132 0.96 -5.38 15.41
CA SER A 132 0.88 -6.21 16.62
C SER A 132 0.88 -7.72 16.38
N HIS A 133 0.64 -8.16 15.16
CA HIS A 133 0.42 -9.57 14.80
C HIS A 133 1.56 -10.15 13.94
N GLN A 134 2.71 -9.44 13.86
CA GLN A 134 3.92 -9.92 13.19
C GLN A 134 4.69 -10.98 13.98
N GLY A 135 4.35 -11.21 15.26
CA GLY A 135 5.14 -12.06 16.15
C GLY A 135 6.56 -11.53 16.35
N ARG A 136 6.73 -10.20 16.39
CA ARG A 136 8.03 -9.54 16.40
C ARG A 136 8.79 -9.80 17.72
N PRO A 137 10.07 -10.23 17.65
CA PRO A 137 10.92 -10.39 18.82
C PRO A 137 10.99 -9.13 19.70
N GLY A 138 10.65 -9.26 20.99
CA GLY A 138 10.68 -8.18 21.98
C GLY A 138 9.46 -7.26 21.98
N TRP A 139 8.48 -7.52 21.09
CA TRP A 139 7.23 -6.76 20.99
C TRP A 139 6.00 -7.68 20.99
N GLU A 140 6.15 -8.92 21.47
CA GLU A 140 5.07 -9.90 21.53
C GLU A 140 3.93 -9.40 22.43
N GLY A 141 2.69 -9.56 21.96
CA GLY A 141 1.48 -9.15 22.68
C GLY A 141 1.33 -7.64 22.86
N LYS A 142 2.14 -6.81 22.19
CA LYS A 142 2.04 -5.36 22.25
C LYS A 142 0.93 -4.84 21.36
N THR A 143 0.17 -3.90 21.90
CA THR A 143 -0.88 -3.18 21.18
C THR A 143 -0.29 -2.26 20.09
N GLU A 144 -1.11 -1.82 19.15
CA GLU A 144 -0.66 -0.87 18.12
C GLU A 144 -0.19 0.46 18.73
N ARG A 145 -0.84 0.88 19.82
CA ARG A 145 -0.43 2.05 20.59
C ARG A 145 0.95 1.88 21.22
N GLU A 146 1.23 0.73 21.83
CA GLU A 146 2.56 0.46 22.40
C GLU A 146 3.63 0.42 21.32
N LEU A 147 3.31 -0.16 20.15
CA LEU A 147 4.20 -0.20 18.99
C LEU A 147 4.54 1.17 18.39
N ASN A 148 3.83 2.25 18.74
CA ASN A 148 4.26 3.59 18.37
C ASN A 148 5.63 3.95 18.96
N LYS A 149 6.06 3.32 20.07
CA LYS A 149 7.44 3.43 20.57
C LYS A 149 8.46 2.88 19.56
N LEU A 150 8.15 1.75 18.93
CA LEU A 150 8.98 1.16 17.88
C LEU A 150 8.96 2.00 16.60
N ARG A 151 7.78 2.49 16.21
CA ARG A 151 7.66 3.40 15.05
C ARG A 151 8.47 4.68 15.28
N GLN A 152 8.46 5.22 16.50
CA GLN A 152 9.28 6.38 16.86
C GLN A 152 10.78 6.07 16.76
N TYR A 153 11.22 4.92 17.28
CA TYR A 153 12.61 4.49 17.17
C TYR A 153 13.10 4.46 15.71
N TYR A 154 12.34 3.86 14.79
CA TYR A 154 12.72 3.84 13.38
C TYR A 154 12.63 5.23 12.72
N ALA A 155 11.62 6.02 13.08
CA ALA A 155 11.50 7.39 12.57
C ALA A 155 12.68 8.26 12.99
N ASP A 156 13.13 8.15 14.24
CA ASP A 156 14.28 8.89 14.78
C ASP A 156 15.58 8.43 14.11
N MET A 157 15.81 7.12 13.99
CA MET A 157 16.99 6.57 13.30
C MET A 157 17.12 7.07 11.85
N VAL A 158 16.02 7.13 11.10
CA VAL A 158 16.04 7.63 9.71
C VAL A 158 16.20 9.15 9.67
N ASP A 159 15.58 9.88 10.59
CA ASP A 159 15.70 11.32 10.67
C ASP A 159 17.12 11.77 11.05
N GLU A 160 17.82 11.07 11.95
CA GLU A 160 19.21 11.38 12.34
C GLU A 160 20.15 11.47 11.14
N VAL A 161 19.98 10.58 10.15
CA VAL A 161 20.82 10.56 8.95
C VAL A 161 20.41 11.65 7.95
N GLN A 162 19.18 12.17 8.03
CA GLN A 162 18.60 13.21 7.17
C GLN A 162 18.54 12.85 5.67
N GLY A 163 17.57 13.45 4.95
CA GLY A 163 17.48 13.37 3.49
C GLY A 163 16.91 12.07 2.92
N LEU A 164 16.44 11.16 3.78
CA LEU A 164 15.65 9.99 3.42
C LEU A 164 14.18 10.26 3.71
N ILE A 165 13.28 9.62 2.97
CA ILE A 165 11.87 9.52 3.37
C ILE A 165 11.71 8.40 4.41
N CYS A 166 10.79 8.60 5.34
CA CYS A 166 10.35 7.56 6.28
C CYS A 166 8.83 7.41 6.17
N ALA A 167 8.37 6.18 6.03
CA ALA A 167 6.96 5.85 5.93
C ALA A 167 6.68 4.55 6.69
N PHE A 168 5.41 4.30 6.99
CA PHE A 168 4.97 3.10 7.70
C PHE A 168 3.82 2.42 6.99
N ASN A 169 3.78 1.10 7.04
CA ASN A 169 2.63 0.27 6.74
C ASN A 169 2.17 -0.39 8.05
N THR A 170 0.86 -0.51 8.22
CA THR A 170 0.25 -1.28 9.32
C THR A 170 -0.89 -2.11 8.76
N THR A 171 -0.85 -3.42 9.00
CA THR A 171 -1.99 -4.29 8.72
C THR A 171 -3.00 -4.19 9.87
N ILE A 172 -4.27 -3.93 9.55
CA ILE A 172 -5.35 -3.71 10.50
C ILE A 172 -6.27 -4.92 10.50
N LEU A 173 -6.42 -5.50 11.68
CA LEU A 173 -7.31 -6.61 11.95
C LEU A 173 -8.61 -6.09 12.58
N PRO A 174 -9.73 -6.82 12.51
CA PRO A 174 -10.98 -6.41 13.14
C PRO A 174 -10.85 -5.99 14.61
N GLU A 175 -10.04 -6.71 15.38
CA GLU A 175 -9.73 -6.44 16.78
C GLU A 175 -8.84 -5.22 16.97
N THR A 176 -7.93 -4.91 16.04
CA THR A 176 -7.02 -3.75 16.13
C THR A 176 -7.55 -2.49 15.44
N LEU A 177 -8.72 -2.57 14.78
CA LEU A 177 -9.34 -1.43 14.08
C LEU A 177 -9.48 -0.20 14.97
N HIS A 178 -9.90 -0.38 16.23
CA HIS A 178 -10.08 0.71 17.19
C HIS A 178 -8.77 1.43 17.55
N GLU A 179 -7.61 0.82 17.28
CA GLU A 179 -6.30 1.42 17.55
C GLU A 179 -5.75 2.26 16.39
N VAL A 180 -6.38 2.24 15.21
CA VAL A 180 -6.00 3.09 14.06
C VAL A 180 -5.90 4.56 14.49
N ALA A 181 -6.82 5.03 15.33
CA ALA A 181 -6.81 6.39 15.86
C ALA A 181 -5.49 6.74 16.60
N ALA A 182 -4.92 5.80 17.37
CA ALA A 182 -3.67 6.01 18.07
C ALA A 182 -2.48 6.15 17.10
N ILE A 183 -2.47 5.35 16.03
CA ILE A 183 -1.43 5.42 14.98
C ILE A 183 -1.56 6.72 14.18
N VAL A 184 -2.79 7.12 13.80
CA VAL A 184 -3.05 8.38 13.07
C VAL A 184 -2.59 9.59 13.87
N LYS A 185 -2.87 9.60 15.18
CA LYS A 185 -2.39 10.67 16.08
C LYS A 185 -0.86 10.71 16.10
N TRP A 186 -0.21 9.57 16.37
CA TRP A 186 1.27 9.49 16.37
C TRP A 186 1.88 9.94 15.05
N THR A 187 1.27 9.56 13.94
CA THR A 187 1.69 9.95 12.58
C THR A 187 1.67 11.47 12.45
N SER A 188 0.58 12.11 12.88
CA SER A 188 0.42 13.58 12.79
C SER A 188 1.36 14.33 13.72
N ASP A 189 1.62 13.80 14.91
CA ASP A 189 2.62 14.34 15.84
C ASP A 189 4.05 14.26 15.26
N ASN A 190 4.28 13.34 14.32
CA ASN A 190 5.56 13.13 13.63
C ASN A 190 5.60 13.69 12.19
N LEU A 191 4.80 14.72 11.89
CA LEU A 191 4.69 15.35 10.57
C LEU A 191 6.04 15.73 9.91
N HIS A 192 7.06 16.04 10.71
CA HIS A 192 8.38 16.43 10.24
C HIS A 192 9.29 15.25 9.87
N LYS A 193 9.03 14.05 10.40
CA LYS A 193 9.84 12.82 10.20
C LYS A 193 9.15 11.82 9.28
N VAL A 194 7.83 11.67 9.43
CA VAL A 194 7.05 10.63 8.77
C VAL A 194 6.30 11.21 7.57
N SER A 195 6.68 10.77 6.38
CA SER A 195 6.14 11.22 5.10
C SER A 195 4.84 10.53 4.69
N ALA A 196 4.62 9.29 5.13
CA ALA A 196 3.42 8.53 4.82
C ALA A 196 3.12 7.46 5.88
N ASN A 197 1.84 7.16 6.05
CA ASN A 197 1.40 5.96 6.76
C ASN A 197 0.29 5.27 5.96
N VAL A 198 0.43 3.96 5.74
CA VAL A 198 -0.47 3.13 4.94
C VAL A 198 -1.16 2.13 5.86
N PHE A 199 -2.48 2.17 5.86
CA PHE A 199 -3.32 1.21 6.58
C PHE A 199 -3.87 0.16 5.62
N ILE A 200 -3.70 -1.10 5.97
CA ILE A 200 -4.04 -2.24 5.11
C ILE A 200 -4.98 -3.15 5.90
N PRO A 201 -6.29 -3.19 5.61
CA PRO A 201 -7.16 -4.17 6.26
C PRO A 201 -6.70 -5.59 5.91
N VAL A 202 -6.66 -6.48 6.89
CA VAL A 202 -6.27 -7.88 6.68
C VAL A 202 -7.17 -8.56 5.63
N ARG A 203 -6.57 -9.45 4.83
CA ARG A 203 -7.31 -10.31 3.91
C ARG A 203 -6.72 -11.71 3.90
N THR A 204 -7.50 -12.66 4.37
CA THR A 204 -7.14 -14.08 4.46
C THR A 204 -8.27 -14.92 3.89
N ALA A 205 -7.94 -16.11 3.43
CA ALA A 205 -8.92 -17.12 3.03
C ALA A 205 -9.20 -18.09 4.18
N HIS A 206 -10.39 -18.66 4.23
CA HIS A 206 -10.79 -19.65 5.22
C HIS A 206 -11.44 -20.86 4.55
N GLU A 207 -11.25 -22.06 5.10
CA GLU A 207 -11.89 -23.29 4.55
C GLU A 207 -13.42 -23.21 4.53
N GLY A 208 -13.99 -22.51 5.52
CA GLY A 208 -15.42 -22.25 5.66
C GLY A 208 -15.98 -21.25 4.64
N ASP A 209 -15.13 -20.58 3.86
CA ASP A 209 -15.58 -19.60 2.87
C ASP A 209 -16.49 -20.27 1.82
N PRO A 210 -17.43 -19.50 1.23
CA PRO A 210 -18.38 -20.03 0.24
C PRO A 210 -17.72 -20.29 -1.13
N TRP A 211 -16.40 -20.42 -1.19
CA TRP A 211 -15.61 -20.50 -2.43
C TRP A 211 -14.91 -21.84 -2.58
N ASP A 212 -15.05 -22.43 -3.76
CA ASP A 212 -14.11 -23.43 -4.27
C ASP A 212 -13.04 -22.70 -5.09
N TYR A 213 -11.80 -23.15 -4.98
CA TYR A 213 -10.64 -22.55 -5.65
C TYR A 213 -10.15 -23.49 -6.75
N TYR A 214 -9.78 -22.91 -7.90
CA TYR A 214 -9.34 -23.66 -9.07
C TYR A 214 -8.07 -23.09 -9.67
N ALA A 215 -7.14 -23.97 -10.00
CA ALA A 215 -5.98 -23.69 -10.84
C ALA A 215 -6.28 -24.19 -12.27
N GLY A 216 -6.91 -23.35 -13.09
CA GLY A 216 -7.40 -23.80 -14.39
C GLY A 216 -8.57 -24.77 -14.23
N GLY A 217 -8.43 -26.01 -14.68
CA GLY A 217 -9.47 -27.04 -14.56
C GLY A 217 -9.43 -27.84 -13.25
N GLU A 218 -8.37 -27.68 -12.46
CA GLU A 218 -8.13 -28.49 -11.26
C GLU A 218 -8.61 -27.75 -10.01
N LYS A 219 -9.46 -28.43 -9.22
CA LYS A 219 -9.86 -27.93 -7.90
C LYS A 219 -8.70 -28.08 -6.92
N ILE A 220 -8.39 -27.03 -6.18
CA ILE A 220 -7.33 -27.03 -5.17
C ILE A 220 -7.92 -26.81 -3.77
N THR A 221 -7.19 -27.26 -2.75
CA THR A 221 -7.53 -26.99 -1.35
C THR A 221 -6.77 -25.74 -0.89
N ILE A 222 -7.50 -24.77 -0.33
CA ILE A 222 -6.94 -23.43 -0.06
C ILE A 222 -5.90 -23.43 1.07
N ASP A 223 -5.95 -24.39 1.98
CA ASP A 223 -4.99 -24.65 3.06
C ASP A 223 -3.55 -24.90 2.56
N GLN A 224 -3.41 -25.35 1.31
CA GLN A 224 -2.12 -25.49 0.65
C GLN A 224 -1.51 -24.14 0.26
N THR A 225 -2.25 -23.04 0.32
CA THR A 225 -1.77 -21.71 -0.01
C THR A 225 -1.39 -20.93 1.26
N PRO A 226 -0.46 -19.96 1.18
CA PRO A 226 -0.14 -19.09 2.32
C PRO A 226 -1.26 -18.08 2.65
N TYR A 227 -2.37 -18.06 1.89
CA TYR A 227 -3.47 -17.13 2.12
C TYR A 227 -4.36 -17.50 3.31
N VAL A 228 -4.25 -18.75 3.79
CA VAL A 228 -5.05 -19.22 4.92
C VAL A 228 -4.39 -18.80 6.22
N SER A 229 -5.14 -18.07 7.04
CA SER A 229 -4.77 -17.80 8.43
C SER A 229 -5.45 -18.81 9.36
N LYS A 230 -4.80 -19.08 10.50
CA LYS A 230 -5.36 -19.88 11.58
C LYS A 230 -6.59 -19.22 12.22
N GLN A 231 -6.65 -17.90 12.18
CA GLN A 231 -7.77 -17.12 12.71
C GLN A 231 -8.72 -16.70 11.58
N CYS A 232 -10.01 -16.65 11.88
CA CYS A 232 -11.04 -16.22 10.95
C CYS A 232 -11.39 -14.75 11.19
N TYR A 233 -11.06 -13.89 10.23
CA TYR A 233 -11.30 -12.45 10.33
C TYR A 233 -12.50 -12.04 9.49
N ARG A 234 -13.34 -11.14 10.02
CA ARG A 234 -14.28 -10.43 9.15
C ARG A 234 -13.50 -9.55 8.19
N ASN A 235 -13.93 -9.50 6.93
CA ASN A 235 -13.33 -8.58 5.95
C ASN A 235 -13.64 -7.12 6.35
N LEU A 236 -12.58 -6.35 6.62
CA LEU A 236 -12.67 -4.91 6.82
C LEU A 236 -12.66 -4.19 5.46
N THR A 237 -13.38 -3.07 5.41
CA THR A 237 -13.42 -2.18 4.24
C THR A 237 -12.51 -0.97 4.43
N ALA A 238 -12.13 -0.29 3.34
CA ALA A 238 -11.43 0.99 3.43
C ALA A 238 -12.23 2.01 4.26
N LEU A 239 -13.57 2.00 4.14
CA LEU A 239 -14.46 2.87 4.90
C LEU A 239 -14.37 2.64 6.42
N ASP A 240 -14.17 1.40 6.87
CA ASP A 240 -13.98 1.11 8.30
C ASP A 240 -12.74 1.84 8.84
N ILE A 241 -11.64 1.83 8.09
CA ILE A 241 -10.40 2.53 8.45
C ILE A 241 -10.59 4.05 8.35
N CYS A 242 -11.25 4.55 7.29
CA CYS A 242 -11.52 5.98 7.12
C CYS A 242 -12.32 6.57 8.31
N LYS A 243 -13.30 5.82 8.85
CA LYS A 243 -14.04 6.24 10.05
C LYS A 243 -13.12 6.48 11.26
N GLU A 244 -12.13 5.62 11.46
CA GLU A 244 -11.16 5.79 12.55
C GLU A 244 -10.19 6.95 12.30
N ILE A 245 -9.79 7.20 11.06
CA ILE A 245 -9.02 8.40 10.67
C ILE A 245 -9.82 9.67 10.99
N TRP A 246 -11.10 9.73 10.61
CA TRP A 246 -11.96 10.89 10.84
C TRP A 246 -12.31 11.14 12.30
N ARG A 247 -12.20 10.14 13.19
CA ARG A 247 -12.31 10.37 14.63
C ARG A 247 -11.18 11.25 15.18
N VAL A 248 -9.98 11.15 14.60
CA VAL A 248 -8.82 11.96 15.00
C VAL A 248 -8.80 13.28 14.24
N HIS A 249 -9.05 13.21 12.92
CA HIS A 249 -9.04 14.36 12.03
C HIS A 249 -10.38 14.45 11.26
N PRO A 250 -11.42 15.07 11.85
CA PRO A 250 -12.75 15.15 11.23
C PRO A 250 -12.76 15.83 9.85
N ASN A 251 -11.77 16.70 9.60
CA ASN A 251 -11.62 17.42 8.34
C ASN A 251 -10.59 16.76 7.41
N TYR A 252 -10.14 15.53 7.68
CA TYR A 252 -9.25 14.79 6.79
C TYR A 252 -9.95 14.51 5.46
N GLN A 253 -9.33 14.91 4.36
CA GLN A 253 -9.85 14.69 3.03
C GLN A 253 -8.89 13.86 2.20
N PHE A 254 -9.41 12.77 1.64
CA PHE A 254 -8.75 12.06 0.55
C PHE A 254 -8.88 12.90 -0.72
N HIS A 255 -7.89 12.83 -1.60
CA HIS A 255 -7.84 13.58 -2.86
C HIS A 255 -7.88 12.68 -4.08
N SER A 256 -7.41 11.44 -3.96
CA SER A 256 -7.35 10.52 -5.09
C SER A 256 -7.54 9.07 -4.68
N TYR A 257 -7.81 8.23 -5.68
CA TYR A 257 -8.00 6.79 -5.47
C TYR A 257 -7.50 5.95 -6.65
N LEU A 258 -7.27 4.66 -6.38
CA LEU A 258 -7.12 3.62 -7.40
C LEU A 258 -8.31 2.67 -7.32
N GLY A 259 -8.92 2.40 -8.47
CA GLY A 259 -10.14 1.61 -8.60
C GLY A 259 -9.94 0.10 -8.54
N GLY A 260 -11.05 -0.64 -8.57
CA GLY A 260 -11.08 -2.09 -8.74
C GLY A 260 -10.98 -2.54 -10.21
N THR A 261 -10.49 -3.75 -10.46
CA THR A 261 -10.46 -4.37 -11.80
C THR A 261 -11.86 -4.77 -12.29
N ILE A 262 -12.79 -5.02 -11.37
CA ILE A 262 -14.18 -5.38 -11.66
C ILE A 262 -15.11 -4.24 -11.25
N LEU A 263 -14.86 -3.60 -10.10
CA LEU A 263 -15.64 -2.46 -9.60
C LEU A 263 -14.79 -1.18 -9.68
N PRO A 264 -14.96 -0.34 -10.73
CA PRO A 264 -14.10 0.82 -10.96
C PRO A 264 -14.07 1.82 -9.80
N ASP A 265 -15.19 1.97 -9.09
CA ASP A 265 -15.33 2.90 -7.96
C ASP A 265 -14.91 2.29 -6.62
N SER A 266 -14.50 1.02 -6.59
CA SER A 266 -13.98 0.39 -5.37
C SER A 266 -12.67 1.06 -4.95
N PRO A 267 -12.55 1.55 -3.71
CA PRO A 267 -11.40 2.30 -3.22
C PRO A 267 -10.22 1.37 -2.86
N LYS A 268 -9.61 0.73 -3.87
CA LYS A 268 -8.49 -0.19 -3.65
C LYS A 268 -7.27 0.52 -3.08
N TRP A 269 -7.07 1.77 -3.49
CA TRP A 269 -6.18 2.70 -2.79
C TRP A 269 -6.92 4.01 -2.58
N LEU A 270 -6.85 4.58 -1.39
CA LEU A 270 -7.26 5.95 -1.10
C LEU A 270 -6.04 6.74 -0.65
N PHE A 271 -5.81 7.88 -1.28
CA PHE A 271 -4.69 8.76 -0.97
C PHE A 271 -5.22 10.07 -0.40
N GLY A 272 -4.73 10.44 0.77
CA GLY A 272 -4.89 11.77 1.32
C GLY A 272 -3.53 12.35 1.68
N THR A 273 -3.41 13.67 1.66
CA THR A 273 -2.17 14.37 1.98
C THR A 273 -2.48 15.58 2.85
N HIS A 274 -2.06 15.52 4.11
CA HIS A 274 -2.11 16.63 5.04
C HIS A 274 -1.06 17.69 4.72
N ILE A 275 -1.44 18.95 4.92
CA ILE A 275 -0.57 20.11 4.90
C ILE A 275 -0.51 20.66 6.33
N GLY A 276 0.70 20.75 6.89
CA GLY A 276 0.87 21.23 8.26
C GLY A 276 2.27 21.78 8.53
N SER A 277 2.50 22.19 9.77
CA SER A 277 3.80 22.65 10.26
C SER A 277 3.91 22.43 11.76
N GLY A 278 5.04 21.86 12.21
CA GLY A 278 5.19 21.40 13.59
C GLY A 278 4.04 20.45 13.97
N ASN A 279 3.34 20.77 15.05
CA ASN A 279 2.18 20.01 15.53
C ASN A 279 0.83 20.57 15.06
N LYS A 280 0.84 21.51 14.09
CA LYS A 280 -0.38 22.14 13.57
C LYS A 280 -0.68 21.65 12.16
N LEU A 281 -1.92 21.24 11.94
CA LEU A 281 -2.45 20.92 10.62
C LEU A 281 -3.24 22.12 10.10
N PHE A 282 -3.07 22.42 8.81
CA PHE A 282 -3.77 23.51 8.14
C PHE A 282 -4.89 23.01 7.22
N GLY A 283 -4.73 21.84 6.60
CA GLY A 283 -5.73 21.25 5.72
C GLY A 283 -5.14 20.11 4.88
N ASN A 284 -5.72 19.87 3.71
CA ASN A 284 -5.35 18.77 2.82
C ASN A 284 -5.06 19.29 1.40
N LEU A 285 -4.30 18.50 0.62
CA LEU A 285 -4.33 18.62 -0.83
C LEU A 285 -5.71 18.19 -1.35
N GLY A 286 -6.18 18.84 -2.42
CA GLY A 286 -7.41 18.48 -3.10
C GLY A 286 -7.17 17.75 -4.44
N PRO A 287 -8.25 17.20 -5.04
CA PRO A 287 -8.19 16.35 -6.22
C PRO A 287 -7.59 17.04 -7.45
N LYS A 288 -8.00 18.29 -7.72
CA LYS A 288 -7.53 19.07 -8.89
C LYS A 288 -6.04 19.37 -8.82
N SER A 289 -5.55 19.67 -7.62
CA SER A 289 -4.12 19.92 -7.42
C SER A 289 -3.30 18.67 -7.66
N VAL A 290 -3.78 17.51 -7.22
CA VAL A 290 -3.08 16.24 -7.42
C VAL A 290 -3.10 15.82 -8.88
N GLU A 291 -4.22 16.00 -9.58
CA GLU A 291 -4.29 15.82 -11.03
C GLU A 291 -3.25 16.66 -11.77
N LEU A 292 -3.16 17.95 -11.43
CA LEU A 292 -2.21 18.87 -12.06
C LEU A 292 -0.75 18.52 -11.71
N ILE A 293 -0.46 18.21 -10.46
CA ILE A 293 0.90 17.81 -10.01
C ILE A 293 1.35 16.55 -10.73
N GLN A 294 0.49 15.52 -10.80
CA GLN A 294 0.81 14.26 -11.47
C GLN A 294 1.00 14.49 -12.98
N SER A 295 0.10 15.25 -13.62
CA SER A 295 0.17 15.55 -15.04
C SER A 295 1.41 16.36 -15.42
N ILE A 296 1.73 17.41 -14.66
CA ILE A 296 2.94 18.23 -14.89
C ILE A 296 4.19 17.41 -14.66
N HIS A 297 4.26 16.66 -13.55
CA HIS A 297 5.44 15.83 -13.27
C HIS A 297 5.64 14.77 -14.35
N HIS A 298 4.56 14.13 -14.82
CA HIS A 298 4.62 13.17 -15.92
C HIS A 298 5.02 13.83 -17.24
N LEU A 299 4.50 15.00 -17.57
CA LEU A 299 4.89 15.75 -18.77
C LEU A 299 6.38 16.13 -18.77
N LEU A 300 6.93 16.53 -17.63
CA LEU A 300 8.31 17.02 -17.52
C LEU A 300 9.35 15.91 -17.32
N VAL A 301 9.03 14.90 -16.51
CA VAL A 301 9.97 13.82 -16.11
C VAL A 301 9.66 12.50 -16.82
N GLY A 302 8.50 12.43 -17.46
CA GLY A 302 7.96 11.22 -18.05
C GLY A 302 7.30 10.28 -17.04
N LYS A 303 7.37 10.51 -15.73
CA LYS A 303 6.95 9.50 -14.73
C LYS A 303 5.89 10.06 -13.80
N PHE A 304 4.97 9.23 -13.32
CA PHE A 304 4.07 9.64 -12.24
C PHE A 304 4.82 9.70 -10.91
N LEU A 305 4.54 10.74 -10.12
CA LEU A 305 5.20 10.95 -8.84
C LEU A 305 4.63 9.97 -7.81
N SER A 306 5.45 9.08 -7.26
CA SER A 306 5.07 8.22 -6.14
C SER A 306 5.48 8.79 -4.79
N PHE A 307 6.75 9.15 -4.65
CA PHE A 307 7.28 9.76 -3.44
C PHE A 307 7.94 11.12 -3.73
N SER A 308 7.48 12.14 -3.01
CA SER A 308 8.09 13.47 -3.03
C SER A 308 9.42 13.46 -2.27
N SER A 309 10.45 14.06 -2.87
CA SER A 309 11.75 14.17 -2.21
C SER A 309 11.68 15.10 -0.99
N PRO A 310 12.48 14.85 0.06
CA PRO A 310 12.55 15.76 1.21
C PRO A 310 12.85 17.22 0.83
N ARG A 311 13.63 17.44 -0.25
CA ARG A 311 13.93 18.78 -0.79
C ARG A 311 12.69 19.46 -1.38
N ILE A 312 11.87 18.72 -2.15
CA ILE A 312 10.63 19.23 -2.71
C ILE A 312 9.62 19.51 -1.60
N ASN A 313 9.51 18.63 -0.60
CA ASN A 313 8.68 18.86 0.58
C ASN A 313 9.11 20.12 1.33
N GLY A 314 10.41 20.46 1.37
CA GLY A 314 10.89 21.74 1.89
C GLY A 314 10.37 22.99 1.17
N LYS A 315 9.84 22.84 -0.04
CA LYS A 315 9.20 23.89 -0.83
C LYS A 315 7.67 23.80 -0.84
N ALA A 316 7.06 23.04 0.08
CA ALA A 316 5.61 22.83 0.13
C ALA A 316 4.80 24.14 0.24
N ARG A 317 5.39 25.25 0.69
CA ARG A 317 4.76 26.59 0.65
C ARG A 317 4.32 27.01 -0.76
N LEU A 318 5.03 26.59 -1.80
CA LEU A 318 4.66 26.91 -3.19
C LEU A 318 3.32 26.29 -3.59
N LEU A 319 2.88 25.22 -2.92
CA LEU A 319 1.61 24.57 -3.23
C LEU A 319 0.40 25.46 -2.96
N PHE A 320 0.53 26.48 -2.11
CA PHE A 320 -0.57 27.41 -1.84
C PHE A 320 -1.00 28.22 -3.07
N VAL A 321 -0.16 28.33 -4.11
CA VAL A 321 -0.57 28.92 -5.41
C VAL A 321 -1.73 28.16 -6.05
N PHE A 322 -1.84 26.84 -5.80
CA PHE A 322 -2.93 26.02 -6.28
C PHE A 322 -4.26 26.30 -5.56
N GLY A 323 -4.28 27.10 -4.49
CA GLY A 323 -5.51 27.59 -3.85
C GLY A 323 -6.40 28.41 -4.80
N LEU A 324 -5.87 28.88 -5.93
CA LEU A 324 -6.67 29.52 -6.98
C LEU A 324 -7.64 28.55 -7.67
N ILE A 325 -7.23 27.28 -7.84
CA ILE A 325 -7.98 26.26 -8.59
C ILE A 325 -8.59 25.17 -7.70
N ASP A 326 -8.09 25.05 -6.46
CA ASP A 326 -8.45 23.98 -5.53
C ASP A 326 -8.88 24.54 -4.17
N ARG A 327 -10.12 24.25 -3.78
CA ARG A 327 -10.72 24.76 -2.55
C ARG A 327 -10.02 24.21 -1.30
N SER A 328 -9.62 22.94 -1.28
CA SER A 328 -8.99 22.33 -0.10
C SER A 328 -7.66 23.00 0.24
N ILE A 329 -6.89 23.37 -0.80
CA ILE A 329 -5.64 24.13 -0.61
C ILE A 329 -5.92 25.58 -0.20
N ARG A 330 -6.96 26.21 -0.76
CA ARG A 330 -7.36 27.57 -0.36
C ARG A 330 -7.70 27.63 1.12
N ASP A 331 -8.49 26.66 1.60
CA ASP A 331 -8.87 26.56 3.01
C ASP A 331 -7.63 26.32 3.89
N ALA A 332 -6.71 25.45 3.45
CA ALA A 332 -5.43 25.25 4.13
C ALA A 332 -4.57 26.53 4.20
N TRP A 333 -4.55 27.32 3.13
CA TRP A 333 -3.83 28.59 3.09
C TRP A 333 -4.43 29.62 4.05
N ILE A 334 -5.77 29.75 4.07
CA ILE A 334 -6.48 30.62 5.02
C ILE A 334 -6.17 30.20 6.46
N ASN A 335 -6.23 28.91 6.78
CA ASN A 335 -5.91 28.40 8.10
C ASN A 335 -4.45 28.68 8.50
N ARG A 336 -3.52 28.61 7.55
CA ARG A 336 -2.12 29.01 7.77
C ARG A 336 -2.02 30.51 8.07
N LEU A 337 -2.68 31.37 7.30
CA LEU A 337 -2.69 32.82 7.54
C LEU A 337 -3.29 33.18 8.91
N LEU A 338 -4.39 32.54 9.29
CA LEU A 338 -5.00 32.69 10.63
C LEU A 338 -4.05 32.24 11.75
N SER A 339 -3.32 31.14 11.55
CA SER A 339 -2.30 30.70 12.50
C SER A 339 -1.13 31.69 12.59
N LEU A 340 -0.71 32.29 11.48
CA LEU A 340 0.34 33.30 11.45
C LEU A 340 -0.09 34.59 12.14
N TRP A 341 -1.34 35.01 11.94
CA TRP A 341 -1.90 36.17 12.62
C TRP A 341 -1.93 35.96 14.15
N ARG A 342 -2.25 34.75 14.62
CA ARG A 342 -2.22 34.40 16.05
C ARG A 342 -0.81 34.25 16.62
N ASN A 343 0.15 33.81 15.81
CA ASN A 343 1.55 33.67 16.24
C ASN A 343 2.53 33.94 15.07
N PRO A 344 2.96 35.20 14.89
CA PRO A 344 3.84 35.60 13.78
C PRO A 344 5.21 34.94 13.78
N LEU A 345 5.69 34.45 14.94
CA LEU A 345 7.00 33.76 15.05
C LEU A 345 7.03 32.46 14.21
N THR A 346 5.86 31.90 13.91
CA THR A 346 5.73 30.67 13.11
C THR A 346 5.92 30.90 11.60
N LEU A 347 6.19 32.12 11.14
CA LEU A 347 6.35 32.46 9.71
C LEU A 347 7.38 31.58 9.00
N PHE A 348 8.51 31.32 9.67
CA PHE A 348 9.62 30.57 9.10
C PHE A 348 9.50 29.05 9.30
N ASP A 349 8.49 28.58 10.03
CA ASP A 349 8.28 27.15 10.25
C ASP A 349 8.08 26.39 8.94
N LYS A 350 8.79 25.26 8.80
CA LYS A 350 8.73 24.41 7.62
C LYS A 350 7.32 23.88 7.41
N ILE A 351 6.78 24.03 6.20
CA ILE A 351 5.55 23.35 5.79
C ILE A 351 5.91 21.94 5.37
N SER A 352 5.18 20.97 5.88
CA SER A 352 5.35 19.55 5.61
C SER A 352 4.10 18.98 4.98
N LEU A 353 4.31 17.98 4.12
CA LEU A 353 3.27 17.15 3.55
C LEU A 353 3.37 15.75 4.15
N GLN A 354 2.25 15.18 4.54
CA GLN A 354 2.19 13.84 5.07
C GLN A 354 1.00 13.09 4.51
N ASN A 355 1.26 11.88 4.04
CA ASN A 355 0.24 11.05 3.42
C ASN A 355 -0.38 10.11 4.46
N ILE A 356 -1.70 9.97 4.42
CA ILE A 356 -2.38 8.82 5.02
C ILE A 356 -3.06 8.10 3.87
N ILE A 357 -2.72 6.82 3.73
CA ILE A 357 -3.16 5.99 2.63
C ILE A 357 -3.93 4.82 3.21
N VAL A 358 -5.04 4.46 2.58
CA VAL A 358 -5.76 3.22 2.89
C VAL A 358 -5.66 2.32 1.67
N MET A 359 -5.05 1.15 1.81
CA MET A 359 -4.87 0.18 0.74
C MET A 359 -5.76 -1.03 1.00
N GLN A 360 -6.90 -1.12 0.32
CA GLN A 360 -7.80 -2.26 0.41
C GLN A 360 -7.29 -3.42 -0.47
N PRO A 361 -7.09 -4.62 0.11
CA PRO A 361 -6.73 -5.81 -0.66
C PRO A 361 -7.83 -6.22 -1.64
N HIS A 362 -7.58 -7.30 -2.39
CA HIS A 362 -8.59 -7.83 -3.30
C HIS A 362 -9.83 -8.32 -2.55
N ASP A 363 -10.97 -8.20 -3.19
CA ASP A 363 -12.26 -8.65 -2.64
C ASP A 363 -12.84 -9.78 -3.49
N TYR A 364 -13.55 -10.69 -2.85
CA TYR A 364 -14.36 -11.70 -3.52
C TYR A 364 -15.78 -11.18 -3.67
N LEU A 365 -16.25 -10.99 -4.91
CA LEU A 365 -17.60 -10.55 -5.21
C LEU A 365 -18.61 -11.70 -5.07
N PRO A 366 -19.91 -11.42 -4.90
CA PRO A 366 -20.93 -12.47 -4.69
C PRO A 366 -21.03 -13.54 -5.79
N ASN A 367 -20.55 -13.23 -7.00
CA ASN A 367 -20.49 -14.13 -8.16
C ASN A 367 -19.19 -14.95 -8.23
N GLY A 368 -18.23 -14.72 -7.32
CA GLY A 368 -16.93 -15.37 -7.29
C GLY A 368 -15.84 -14.62 -8.07
N GLU A 369 -16.13 -13.48 -8.68
CA GLU A 369 -15.08 -12.64 -9.28
C GLU A 369 -14.19 -12.04 -8.19
N GLN A 370 -12.92 -11.82 -8.55
CA GLN A 370 -11.92 -11.25 -7.66
C GLN A 370 -11.62 -9.83 -8.13
N ASP A 371 -11.97 -8.86 -7.31
CA ASP A 371 -11.79 -7.45 -7.60
C ASP A 371 -10.44 -6.98 -7.02
N GLU A 372 -9.43 -6.88 -7.88
CA GLU A 372 -8.06 -6.45 -7.54
C GLU A 372 -7.87 -4.94 -7.77
N CYS A 373 -6.69 -4.41 -7.46
CA CYS A 373 -6.33 -3.02 -7.78
C CYS A 373 -6.12 -2.86 -9.30
N ASP A 374 -6.97 -2.09 -9.98
CA ASP A 374 -6.73 -1.70 -11.38
C ASP A 374 -5.47 -0.83 -11.45
N GLY A 375 -4.54 -1.12 -12.36
CA GLY A 375 -3.25 -0.43 -12.37
C GLY A 375 -2.42 -0.63 -11.09
N CYS A 376 -2.53 -1.78 -10.42
CA CYS A 376 -1.80 -2.07 -9.17
C CYS A 376 -0.31 -1.65 -9.22
N PRO A 377 0.19 -0.89 -8.23
CA PRO A 377 1.60 -0.51 -8.17
C PRO A 377 2.47 -1.65 -7.63
N ASN A 378 1.90 -2.56 -6.82
CA ASN A 378 2.58 -3.75 -6.29
C ASN A 378 2.65 -4.87 -7.33
N LYS A 379 3.20 -4.58 -8.51
CA LYS A 379 3.53 -5.62 -9.51
C LYS A 379 4.99 -6.01 -9.39
N THR A 380 5.26 -7.31 -9.48
CA THR A 380 6.60 -7.90 -9.41
C THR A 380 6.87 -8.82 -10.59
N TYR A 381 8.14 -9.14 -10.81
CA TYR A 381 8.58 -10.00 -11.90
C TYR A 381 8.23 -11.47 -11.64
N TRP A 382 7.76 -12.16 -12.68
CA TRP A 382 7.67 -13.61 -12.76
C TRP A 382 7.76 -14.04 -14.23
N ASN A 383 8.74 -14.88 -14.58
CA ASN A 383 8.93 -15.48 -15.93
C ASN A 383 8.64 -14.53 -17.12
N GLY A 384 9.33 -13.39 -17.17
CA GLY A 384 9.23 -12.45 -18.29
C GLY A 384 7.99 -11.55 -18.29
N ARG A 385 7.13 -11.61 -17.26
CA ARG A 385 5.94 -10.76 -17.10
C ARG A 385 5.84 -10.14 -15.70
N LEU A 386 4.91 -9.18 -15.57
CA LEU A 386 4.54 -8.56 -14.30
C LEU A 386 3.27 -9.18 -13.74
N VAL A 387 3.29 -9.59 -12.47
CA VAL A 387 2.15 -10.17 -11.74
C VAL A 387 1.87 -9.39 -10.46
N SER A 388 0.63 -9.43 -9.94
CA SER A 388 0.31 -8.84 -8.63
C SER A 388 1.12 -9.57 -7.56
N GLU A 389 1.84 -8.83 -6.73
CA GLU A 389 2.71 -9.42 -5.72
C GLU A 389 1.91 -10.22 -4.67
N CYS A 390 0.74 -9.71 -4.26
CA CYS A 390 -0.19 -10.44 -3.38
C CYS A 390 -0.73 -11.75 -3.99
N ARG A 391 -0.55 -11.95 -5.30
CA ARG A 391 -0.98 -13.14 -6.06
C ARG A 391 0.20 -13.96 -6.59
N LYS A 392 1.43 -13.60 -6.25
CA LYS A 392 2.62 -14.26 -6.83
C LYS A 392 2.68 -15.74 -6.48
N GLU A 393 2.24 -16.13 -5.29
CA GLU A 393 2.23 -17.52 -4.83
C GLU A 393 1.37 -18.42 -5.72
N ASP A 394 0.26 -17.91 -6.28
CA ASP A 394 -0.52 -18.66 -7.27
C ASP A 394 0.34 -19.08 -8.47
N TYR A 395 1.20 -18.17 -8.95
CA TYR A 395 2.08 -18.44 -10.07
C TYR A 395 3.24 -19.36 -9.71
N LEU A 396 3.76 -19.27 -8.49
CA LEU A 396 4.83 -20.16 -8.01
C LEU A 396 4.34 -21.60 -7.81
N LEU A 397 3.12 -21.76 -7.30
CA LEU A 397 2.54 -23.07 -7.00
C LEU A 397 1.87 -23.71 -8.22
N TYR A 398 1.18 -22.90 -9.04
CA TYR A 398 0.27 -23.40 -10.07
C TYR A 398 0.53 -22.81 -11.47
N GLY A 399 1.50 -21.89 -11.60
CA GLY A 399 1.84 -21.24 -12.87
C GLY A 399 0.81 -20.23 -13.39
N ARG A 400 -0.29 -19.98 -12.64
CA ARG A 400 -1.43 -19.16 -13.04
C ARG A 400 -2.20 -18.65 -11.81
N PRO A 401 -2.97 -17.55 -11.91
CA PRO A 401 -3.78 -17.08 -10.79
C PRO A 401 -4.91 -18.07 -10.48
N LEU A 402 -5.26 -18.16 -9.20
CA LEU A 402 -6.39 -18.97 -8.73
C LEU A 402 -7.73 -18.31 -9.08
N ALA A 403 -8.63 -19.09 -9.65
CA ALA A 403 -10.03 -18.72 -9.86
C ALA A 403 -10.89 -19.14 -8.66
N THR A 404 -11.93 -18.36 -8.37
CA THR A 404 -12.90 -18.67 -7.32
C THR A 404 -14.27 -18.93 -7.91
N VAL A 405 -14.93 -19.99 -7.44
CA VAL A 405 -16.27 -20.38 -7.86
C VAL A 405 -17.11 -20.58 -6.61
N ARG A 406 -18.34 -20.08 -6.60
CA ARG A 406 -19.23 -20.27 -5.45
C ARG A 406 -19.53 -21.76 -5.23
N LYS A 407 -19.31 -22.25 -4.01
CA LYS A 407 -19.73 -23.60 -3.59
C LYS A 407 -21.22 -23.77 -3.89
N LYS A 408 -21.60 -24.87 -4.52
CA LYS A 408 -23.02 -25.21 -4.72
C LYS A 408 -23.66 -25.34 -3.34
N SER A 409 -24.70 -24.54 -3.05
CA SER A 409 -25.50 -24.78 -1.85
C SER A 409 -26.12 -26.18 -1.95
N CYS A 410 -26.00 -26.97 -0.89
CA CYS A 410 -26.54 -28.33 -0.83
C CYS A 410 -28.08 -28.37 -1.05
N SER A 411 -28.77 -27.23 -1.02
CA SER A 411 -30.22 -27.11 -1.22
C SER A 411 -30.69 -27.01 -2.68
N ALA A 412 -29.83 -26.75 -3.66
CA ALA A 412 -30.26 -26.48 -5.03
C ALA A 412 -30.29 -27.70 -5.97
N LEU A 413 -29.83 -28.87 -5.52
CA LEU A 413 -29.74 -30.08 -6.34
C LEU A 413 -30.82 -31.14 -6.04
N ALA A 414 -31.68 -30.94 -5.05
CA ALA A 414 -32.77 -31.88 -4.73
C ALA A 414 -33.96 -31.83 -5.72
N GLY A 415 -33.97 -30.92 -6.71
CA GLY A 415 -35.16 -30.68 -7.54
C GLY A 415 -34.97 -30.69 -9.06
N ARG A 416 -33.75 -30.88 -9.59
CA ARG A 416 -33.53 -30.85 -11.05
C ARG A 416 -33.27 -32.26 -11.58
N LYS A 417 -34.32 -32.86 -12.15
CA LYS A 417 -34.19 -34.03 -13.04
C LYS A 417 -33.20 -33.68 -14.17
N PRO A 418 -32.28 -34.58 -14.55
CA PRO A 418 -31.38 -34.34 -15.66
C PRO A 418 -32.19 -34.10 -16.94
N LEU A 419 -31.89 -33.01 -17.63
CA LEU A 419 -32.39 -32.74 -18.98
C LEU A 419 -31.91 -33.88 -19.88
N LYS A 420 -32.86 -34.68 -20.40
CA LYS A 420 -32.59 -35.62 -21.49
C LYS A 420 -32.14 -34.80 -22.70
N VAL A 421 -30.89 -34.97 -23.08
CA VAL A 421 -30.39 -34.49 -24.37
C VAL A 421 -31.10 -35.31 -25.44
N ALA A 422 -31.95 -34.64 -26.23
CA ALA A 422 -32.57 -35.26 -27.40
C ALA A 422 -31.49 -35.46 -28.48
N SER A 423 -31.11 -36.72 -28.70
CA SER A 423 -30.32 -37.14 -29.85
C SER A 423 -31.23 -37.12 -31.09
N ASN A 424 -31.23 -36.01 -31.83
CA ASN A 424 -31.71 -35.99 -33.20
C ASN A 424 -30.55 -35.61 -34.12
N LEU A 425 -29.73 -36.62 -34.45
CA LEU A 425 -29.03 -36.68 -35.72
C LEU A 425 -29.95 -37.47 -36.66
N GLY A 426 -30.50 -36.77 -37.66
CA GLY A 426 -31.15 -37.33 -38.83
C GLY A 426 -30.59 -36.59 -40.04
#